data_AF-A0A7Y4X2E5-F1
#
_entry.id   AF-A0A7Y4X2E5-F1
#
_cell.length_a   1.000
_cell.length_b   1.000
_cell.length_c   1.000
_cell.angle_alpha   90.00
_cell.angle_beta   90.00
_cell.angle_gamma   90.00
#
_symmetry.space_group_name_H-M   'P 1'
#
loop_
_entity.id
_entity.type
_entity.pdbx_description
1 polymer ?
#
loop_
_entity_poly.entity_id
_entity_poly.type
_entity_poly.pdbx_seq_one_letter_code
_entity_poly.pdbx_strand_id
1 'polypeptide(L)' 'MVSTELLNTLRTLDRAEKLHILQVLVSELAQEETYLLRPDMTYTVWSPYDAHEAAEAMLKLLKTSETEGHAQR' A
#
# COMPACT_ATOMS: atom_id res chain seq x y z
N MET A 1 -5.37 18.84 18.83
CA MET A 1 -4.01 18.27 19.03
C MET A 1 -4.16 16.95 19.76
N VAL A 2 -3.38 15.93 19.41
CA VAL A 2 -3.43 14.62 20.08
C VAL A 2 -2.90 14.75 21.51
N SER A 3 -3.57 14.11 22.48
CA SER A 3 -3.16 14.12 23.88
C SER A 3 -1.76 13.51 24.05
N THR A 4 -0.91 14.18 24.84
CA THR A 4 0.45 13.70 25.16
C THR A 4 0.42 12.40 25.95
N GLU A 5 -0.59 12.21 26.80
CA GLU A 5 -0.82 10.99 27.57
C GLU A 5 -1.10 9.80 26.63
N LEU A 6 -1.98 10.00 25.65
CA LEU A 6 -2.29 8.99 24.64
C LEU A 6 -1.06 8.59 23.83
N LEU A 7 -0.24 9.58 23.42
CA LEU A 7 1.00 9.33 22.69
C LEU A 7 2.00 8.53 23.53
N ASN A 8 2.09 8.78 24.83
CA ASN A 8 2.97 8.04 25.71
C ASN A 8 2.50 6.59 25.87
N THR A 9 1.19 6.35 26.02
CA THR A 9 0.61 5.01 26.08
C THR A 9 0.83 4.22 24.78
N LEU A 10 0.64 4.85 23.62
CA LEU A 10 0.89 4.20 22.33
C LEU A 10 2.37 3.84 22.13
N ARG A 11 3.29 4.59 22.75
CA ARG A 11 4.74 4.33 22.65
C ARG A 11 5.18 3.11 23.45
N THR A 12 4.51 2.78 24.56
CA THR A 12 4.87 1.64 25.42
C THR A 12 4.47 0.28 24.83
N LEU A 13 3.56 0.28 23.86
CA LEU A 13 3.10 -0.93 23.17
C LEU A 13 4.22 -1.61 22.37
N ASP A 14 4.11 -2.92 22.20
CA ASP A 14 5.00 -3.67 21.32
C ASP A 14 4.72 -3.38 19.83
N ARG A 15 5.54 -3.96 18.94
CA ARG A 15 5.39 -3.75 17.49
C ARG A 15 4.07 -4.32 16.94
N ALA A 16 3.63 -5.48 17.40
CA ALA A 16 2.42 -6.14 16.94
C ALA A 16 1.18 -5.38 17.39
N GLU A 17 1.14 -4.93 18.64
CA GLU A 17 0.07 -4.11 19.21
C GLU A 17 -0.07 -2.77 18.49
N LYS A 18 1.06 -2.11 18.20
CA LYS A 18 1.08 -0.87 17.40
C LYS A 18 0.51 -1.07 15.99
N LEU A 19 0.91 -2.16 15.33
CA LEU A 19 0.40 -2.51 14.01
C LEU A 19 -1.10 -2.80 14.05
N HIS A 20 -1.56 -3.52 15.07
CA HIS A 20 -2.98 -3.83 15.24
C HIS A 20 -3.83 -2.57 15.41
N ILE A 21 -3.42 -1.65 16.29
CA ILE A 21 -4.12 -0.38 16.48
C ILE A 21 -4.16 0.42 15.19
N LEU A 22 -3.05 0.51 14.46
CA LEU A 22 -3.01 1.21 13.18
C LEU A 22 -3.98 0.58 12.17
N GLN A 23 -4.06 -0.74 12.13
CA GLN A 23 -4.95 -1.47 11.24
C GLN A 23 -6.43 -1.22 11.56
N VAL A 24 -6.79 -1.18 12.85
CA VAL A 24 -8.14 -0.81 13.31
C VAL A 24 -8.47 0.63 12.89
N LEU A 25 -7.63 1.59 13.25
CA LEU A 25 -7.86 3.02 12.95
C LEU A 25 -7.97 3.30 11.45
N VAL A 26 -7.11 2.69 10.63
CA VAL A 26 -7.17 2.82 9.17
C VAL A 26 -8.45 2.22 8.62
N SER A 27 -8.91 1.09 9.18
CA SER A 27 -10.17 0.46 8.74
C SER A 27 -11.39 1.29 9.11
N GLU A 28 -11.39 1.92 10.29
CA GLU A 28 -12.44 2.84 10.72
C GLU A 28 -12.48 4.09 9.83
N LEU A 29 -11.33 4.71 9.58
CA LEU A 29 -11.22 5.85 8.67
C LEU A 29 -11.74 5.52 7.26
N ALA A 30 -11.38 4.35 6.71
CA ALA A 30 -11.86 3.91 5.42
C ALA A 30 -13.39 3.72 5.37
N GLN A 31 -14.01 3.33 6.49
CA GLN A 31 -15.46 3.20 6.61
C GLN A 31 -16.16 4.56 6.78
N GLU A 32 -15.58 5.49 7.52
CA GLU A 32 -16.06 6.88 7.59
C GLU A 32 -15.99 7.56 6.21
N GLU A 33 -15.02 7.16 5.40
CA GLU A 33 -14.78 7.57 4.03
C GLU A 33 -15.68 6.86 2.98
N THR A 34 -16.82 6.27 3.38
CA THR A 34 -17.79 5.67 2.42
C THR A 34 -18.32 6.66 1.35
N TYR A 35 -18.10 7.98 1.56
CA TYR A 35 -18.35 9.06 0.60
C TYR A 35 -17.09 9.60 -0.10
N LEU A 36 -16.05 8.80 -0.30
CA LEU A 36 -14.84 9.23 -1.05
C LEU A 36 -15.17 9.70 -2.45
N LEU A 37 -16.16 9.06 -3.09
CA LEU A 37 -16.69 9.43 -4.39
C LEU A 37 -17.92 10.32 -4.20
N ARG A 38 -17.72 11.64 -4.30
CA ARG A 38 -18.83 12.59 -4.31
C ARG A 38 -19.42 12.63 -5.73
N PRO A 39 -20.75 12.76 -5.86
CA PRO A 39 -21.35 13.02 -7.15
C PRO A 39 -20.72 14.28 -7.77
N ASP A 40 -20.56 14.28 -9.09
CA ASP A 40 -20.00 15.37 -9.89
C ASP A 40 -18.49 15.68 -9.68
N MET A 41 -17.74 14.77 -9.04
CA MET A 41 -16.26 14.85 -8.97
C MET A 41 -15.58 13.94 -10.00
N THR A 42 -14.58 14.48 -10.70
CA THR A 42 -13.69 13.70 -11.57
C THR A 42 -12.49 13.21 -10.76
N TYR A 43 -12.38 11.90 -10.56
CA TYR A 43 -11.24 11.27 -9.89
C TYR A 43 -10.22 10.82 -10.93
N THR A 44 -8.95 11.13 -10.72
CA THR A 44 -7.89 10.60 -11.57
C THR A 44 -7.81 9.09 -11.35
N VAL A 45 -8.07 8.33 -12.40
CA VAL A 45 -7.86 6.88 -12.36
C VAL A 45 -6.35 6.67 -12.25
N TRP A 46 -5.88 6.25 -11.08
CA TRP A 46 -4.54 5.67 -10.93
C TRP A 46 -4.54 4.28 -11.57
N SER A 47 -4.75 4.27 -12.88
CA SER A 47 -4.47 3.10 -13.70
C SER A 47 -2.95 3.07 -13.88
N PRO A 48 -2.30 1.90 -13.85
CA PRO A 48 -0.88 1.75 -14.14
C PRO A 48 -0.52 2.07 -15.62
N TYR A 49 -1.27 2.95 -16.27
CA TYR A 49 -1.09 3.34 -17.66
C TYR A 49 0.27 4.01 -17.90
N ASP A 50 0.81 4.68 -16.87
CA ASP A 50 2.14 5.29 -16.88
C ASP A 50 3.20 4.44 -16.14
N ALA A 51 2.89 3.20 -15.75
CA ALA A 51 3.83 2.31 -15.07
C ALA A 51 4.73 1.54 -16.06
N HIS A 52 5.27 2.23 -17.05
CA HIS A 52 6.21 1.66 -18.03
C HIS A 52 7.38 0.93 -17.36
N GLU A 53 7.85 1.47 -16.23
CA GLU A 53 8.93 0.89 -15.44
C GLU A 53 8.56 -0.50 -14.86
N ALA A 54 7.29 -0.72 -14.47
CA ALA A 54 6.83 -2.01 -13.97
C ALA A 54 6.75 -3.06 -15.09
N ALA A 55 6.25 -2.65 -16.27
CA ALA A 55 6.22 -3.52 -17.45
C ALA A 55 7.64 -3.90 -17.90
N GLU A 56 8.58 -2.94 -17.90
CA GLU A 56 9.99 -3.17 -18.21
C GLU A 56 10.66 -4.12 -17.20
N ALA A 57 10.40 -3.92 -15.90
CA ALA A 57 10.91 -4.80 -14.85
C ALA A 57 10.42 -6.25 -15.02
N MET A 58 9.14 -6.44 -15.31
CA MET A 58 8.58 -7.77 -15.60
C MET A 58 9.19 -8.41 -16.86
N LEU A 59 9.38 -7.63 -17.93
CA LEU A 59 10.00 -8.12 -19.16
C LEU A 59 11.47 -8.52 -18.96
N LYS A 60 12.19 -7.76 -18.13
CA LYS A 60 13.58 -8.07 -17.77
C LYS A 60 13.67 -9.37 -16.96
N LEU A 61 12.78 -9.55 -15.98
CA LEU A 61 12.71 -10.77 -15.16
C LEU A 61 12.42 -12.02 -16.01
N LEU A 62 11.52 -11.92 -16.99
CA LEU A 62 11.22 -13.02 -17.92
C LEU A 62 12.42 -13.37 -18.79
N LYS A 63 13.13 -12.38 -19.34
CA LYS A 63 14.33 -12.63 -20.14
C LYS A 63 15.43 -13.29 -19.31
N THR A 64 15.63 -12.85 -18.06
CA THR A 64 16.63 -13.45 -17.18
C THR A 64 16.30 -14.91 -16.86
N SER A 65 15.03 -15.23 -16.60
CA SER A 65 14.62 -16.62 -16.31
C SER A 65 14.70 -17.54 -17.54
N GLU A 66 14.41 -17.03 -18.74
CA GLU A 66 14.62 -17.76 -20.00
C GLU A 66 16.10 -18.07 -20.24
N THR A 67 17.00 -17.10 -19.98
CA THR A 67 18.44 -17.31 -20.14
C THR A 67 19.01 -18.29 -19.10
N GLU A 68 18.52 -18.26 -17.87
CA GLU A 68 18.90 -19.20 -16.82
C GLU A 68 18.39 -20.63 -17.10
N GLY A 69 17.18 -20.75 -17.65
CA GLY A 69 16.61 -22.03 -18.09
C GLY A 69 17.28 -22.64 -19.33
N HIS A 70 17.84 -21.80 -20.23
CA HIS A 70 18.61 -22.26 -21.40
C HIS A 70 20.09 -22.56 -21.10
N ALA A 71 20.66 -22.04 -20.01
CA ALA A 71 22.02 -22.37 -19.57
C ALA A 71 22.11 -23.70 -18.78
N GLN A 72 20.96 -24.30 -18.40
CA GLN A 72 20.86 -25.55 -17.64
C GLN A 72 20.33 -26.74 -18.47
N ARG A 73 20.23 -26.60 -19.80
CA ARG A 73 19.93 -27.69 -20.74
C ARG A 73 21.10 -27.93 -21.67
#